data_AF-A0AAI8D022-F1
#
_entry.id   AF-A0AAI8D022-F1
#
_cell.length_a   1.000
_cell.length_b   1.000
_cell.length_c   1.000
_cell.angle_alpha   90.00
_cell.angle_beta   90.00
_cell.angle_gamma   90.00
#
_symmetry.space_group_name_H-M   'P 1'
#
loop_
_entity.id
_entity.type
_entity.pdbx_description
1 polymer ?
#
loop_
_entity_poly.entity_id
_entity_poly.type
_entity_poly.pdbx_seq_one_letter_code
_entity_poly.pdbx_strand_id
1 'polypeptide(L)'
;MYLRDDRTSHGGKEPGAAGAERLSGHSADTRVGRPSLRDMLERHDDHLDFLRARVSMLEGQVNSMEVGESSPPAPAPVVVPIQEPSPEISTDSRQDGNRDGHDVRRDQAEWKPLIDPLIVIDILKRSHRILIASTVIGGLFGAAYAMTLPKLWVASSDILVDPRQIRTVGDQLTTDQLPTDASLAVVESQARIVKSNSVLLKVIEQADLKQDPEFNGTLRPSGLSALWSPASQSDAQNVESRVLNHLHEVINVNRDQKTFIFSISAETRDPEKSARLANIVSDVFQRELASMQSEAVRRTSDELSSRLTDLRMKLEEAEKAAESFRNSNDLVNVDGKLIVDNDLKLLNERLSSLRVETAGLRAKITSIAKMAASSGGELALPEDVSSDTIAVLRTRYADLRKELESIAARYGPQHPRYIEAQSQASGMLNQIREELSRIRSALQVELDRSLQQEVALTSRLRELKDTQASNNDSLVTLRELEREAAARRSVYESFLLRTRETGEQEAITLANIQVLSEARPPLDPVGPSRKVIALGGLIAGFGIGVLLALGLNLTRLWKRREDAQA
;
A
#
# COMPACT_ATOMS: atom_id res chain seq x y z
N MET A 1 -51.25 -39.93 -9.57
CA MET A 1 -50.43 -41.16 -9.36
C MET A 1 -49.00 -40.68 -9.22
N TYR A 2 -48.35 -40.47 -8.08
CA TYR A 2 -48.51 -40.70 -6.62
C TYR A 2 -47.98 -39.40 -5.96
N LEU A 3 -48.54 -38.68 -4.98
CA LEU A 3 -49.09 -38.96 -3.63
C LEU A 3 -48.10 -39.54 -2.60
N ARG A 4 -47.62 -38.67 -1.69
CA ARG A 4 -47.42 -38.82 -0.22
C ARG A 4 -46.55 -37.63 0.24
N ASP A 5 -46.97 -36.65 1.02
CA ASP A 5 -47.80 -36.60 2.24
C ASP A 5 -47.18 -37.43 3.37
N ASP A 6 -46.52 -36.75 4.31
CA ASP A 6 -46.77 -37.01 5.72
C ASP A 6 -46.50 -35.78 6.62
N ARG A 7 -47.42 -35.63 7.57
CA ARG A 7 -47.62 -34.53 8.50
C ARG A 7 -46.95 -34.81 9.85
N THR A 8 -47.06 -33.79 10.71
CA THR A 8 -47.15 -33.81 12.20
C THR A 8 -45.82 -33.69 12.93
N SER A 9 -45.68 -33.03 14.09
CA SER A 9 -46.53 -32.16 14.92
C SER A 9 -45.71 -31.83 16.19
N HIS A 10 -46.08 -30.77 16.90
CA HIS A 10 -45.73 -30.42 18.29
C HIS A 10 -44.35 -29.77 18.55
N GLY A 11 -44.24 -28.75 19.39
CA GLY A 11 -45.22 -28.17 20.31
C GLY A 11 -44.68 -26.88 20.91
N GLY A 12 -45.60 -26.00 21.31
CA GLY A 12 -45.28 -24.78 22.02
C GLY A 12 -44.84 -25.01 23.47
N LYS A 13 -44.22 -23.98 24.03
CA LYS A 13 -44.32 -23.56 25.45
C LYS A 13 -43.46 -22.31 25.67
N GLU A 14 -44.11 -21.15 25.74
CA GLU A 14 -43.81 -20.20 26.82
C GLU A 14 -44.33 -20.79 28.13
N PRO A 15 -43.72 -20.46 29.29
CA PRO A 15 -44.32 -19.38 30.08
C PRO A 15 -43.32 -18.55 30.92
N GLY A 16 -43.79 -17.37 31.32
CA GLY A 16 -43.85 -17.09 32.76
C GLY A 16 -42.86 -16.07 33.32
N ALA A 17 -43.39 -14.86 33.51
CA ALA A 17 -42.86 -13.80 34.35
C ALA A 17 -42.67 -14.21 35.81
N ALA A 18 -41.64 -13.64 36.46
CA ALA A 18 -41.65 -13.27 37.88
C ALA A 18 -40.43 -12.39 38.23
N GLY A 19 -40.64 -11.38 39.07
CA GLY A 19 -39.59 -10.90 39.99
C GLY A 19 -39.08 -9.49 39.74
N ALA A 20 -39.90 -8.51 40.08
CA ALA A 20 -39.47 -7.14 40.32
C ALA A 20 -38.55 -7.06 41.55
N GLU A 21 -37.45 -6.31 41.45
CA GLU A 21 -36.97 -5.54 42.60
C GLU A 21 -36.24 -4.25 42.17
N ARG A 22 -36.64 -3.20 42.88
CA ARG A 22 -36.37 -1.77 42.78
C ARG A 22 -34.89 -1.43 42.68
N LEU A 23 -34.58 -0.34 41.96
CA LEU A 23 -33.72 0.75 42.45
C LEU A 23 -33.87 2.00 41.55
N SER A 24 -34.61 2.98 42.09
CA SER A 24 -34.30 4.42 42.09
C SER A 24 -33.21 4.94 41.13
N GLY A 25 -33.55 5.89 40.26
CA GLY A 25 -32.56 6.86 39.76
C GLY A 25 -32.91 7.60 38.48
N HIS A 26 -33.41 8.84 38.65
CA HIS A 26 -33.15 10.01 37.81
C HIS A 26 -33.50 9.99 36.31
N SER A 27 -34.48 10.84 35.99
CA SER A 27 -34.76 11.42 34.68
C SER A 27 -33.55 12.11 34.04
N ALA A 28 -33.25 11.81 32.79
CA ALA A 28 -32.68 12.78 31.84
C ALA A 28 -32.88 12.31 30.39
N ASP A 29 -33.75 13.03 29.70
CA ASP A 29 -34.00 13.04 28.27
C ASP A 29 -32.69 13.34 27.50
N THR A 30 -32.28 12.46 26.58
CA THR A 30 -31.17 12.73 25.65
C THR A 30 -31.64 12.54 24.22
N ARG A 31 -32.32 13.58 23.70
CA ARG A 31 -32.37 13.85 22.27
C ARG A 31 -30.98 14.27 21.79
N VAL A 32 -30.31 13.40 21.05
CA VAL A 32 -29.10 13.75 20.30
C VAL A 32 -29.52 14.63 19.12
N GLY A 33 -29.45 15.95 19.31
CA GLY A 33 -29.63 16.93 18.24
C GLY A 33 -28.43 16.94 17.30
N ARG A 34 -28.69 16.97 16.00
CA ARG A 34 -27.68 17.27 14.97
C ARG A 34 -27.09 18.66 15.26
N PRO A 35 -25.75 18.85 15.20
CA PRO A 35 -25.15 20.15 15.44
C PRO A 35 -25.63 21.16 14.40
N SER A 36 -25.85 22.40 14.85
CA SER A 36 -26.31 23.47 13.98
C SER A 36 -25.18 23.92 13.06
N LEU A 37 -25.52 24.45 11.87
CA LEU A 37 -24.53 25.00 10.92
C LEU A 37 -23.64 26.09 11.54
N ARG A 38 -24.10 26.74 12.62
CA ARG A 38 -23.35 27.75 13.35
C ARG A 38 -22.21 27.12 14.16
N ASP A 39 -22.47 26.00 14.84
CA ASP A 39 -21.44 25.23 15.57
C ASP A 39 -20.40 24.62 14.64
N MET A 40 -20.77 24.30 13.39
CA MET A 40 -19.83 23.79 12.38
C MET A 40 -18.94 24.90 11.79
N LEU A 41 -19.44 26.14 11.72
CA LEU A 41 -18.67 27.28 11.24
C LEU A 41 -17.70 27.80 12.31
N GLU A 42 -18.14 27.86 13.57
CA GLU A 42 -17.30 28.30 14.69
C GLU A 42 -16.11 27.35 14.91
N ARG A 43 -16.33 26.03 14.72
CA ARG A 43 -15.27 25.02 14.76
C ARG A 43 -14.29 25.07 13.57
N HIS A 44 -14.68 25.68 12.46
CA HIS A 44 -13.82 25.91 11.30
C HIS A 44 -12.90 27.11 11.52
N ASP A 45 -13.41 28.17 12.15
CA ASP A 45 -12.62 29.36 12.48
C ASP A 45 -11.53 29.06 13.53
N ASP A 46 -11.83 28.25 14.55
CA ASP A 46 -10.83 27.76 15.51
C ASP A 46 -9.68 27.00 14.82
N HIS A 47 -10.00 26.26 13.77
CA HIS A 47 -9.01 25.48 13.02
C HIS A 47 -8.15 26.37 12.10
N LEU A 48 -8.71 27.47 11.60
CA LEU A 48 -7.98 28.47 10.82
C LEU A 48 -7.07 29.32 11.69
N ASP A 49 -7.48 29.65 12.91
CA ASP A 49 -6.65 30.37 13.88
C ASP A 49 -5.48 29.50 14.39
N PHE A 50 -5.71 28.20 14.59
CA PHE A 50 -4.63 27.24 14.87
C PHE A 50 -3.61 27.17 13.72
N LEU A 51 -4.08 27.16 12.47
CA LEU A 51 -3.20 27.15 11.29
C LEU A 51 -2.44 28.47 11.14
N ARG A 52 -3.07 29.63 11.37
CA ARG A 52 -2.37 30.93 11.38
C ARG A 52 -1.31 31.01 12.47
N ALA A 53 -1.59 30.52 13.68
CA ALA A 53 -0.61 30.48 14.77
C ALA A 53 0.59 29.58 14.41
N ARG A 54 0.35 28.44 13.74
CA ARG A 54 1.39 27.52 13.27
C ARG A 54 2.26 28.16 12.17
N VAL A 55 1.65 28.90 11.25
CA VAL A 55 2.35 29.61 10.18
C VAL A 55 3.20 30.76 10.75
N SER A 56 2.70 31.52 11.73
CA SER A 56 3.49 32.59 12.37
C SER A 56 4.69 32.06 13.17
N MET A 57 4.59 30.85 13.77
CA MET A 57 5.74 30.21 14.41
C MET A 57 6.79 29.79 13.38
N LEU A 58 6.36 29.28 12.23
CA LEU A 58 7.25 28.87 11.15
C LEU A 58 7.92 30.09 10.50
N GLU A 59 7.18 31.19 10.29
CA GLU A 59 7.77 32.46 9.82
C GLU A 59 8.78 33.03 10.82
N GLY A 60 8.54 32.91 12.14
CA GLY A 60 9.53 33.28 13.17
C GLY A 60 10.79 32.39 13.17
N GLN A 61 10.66 31.10 12.85
CA GLN A 61 11.80 30.18 12.70
C GLN A 61 12.59 30.44 11.41
N VAL A 62 11.92 30.81 10.31
CA VAL A 62 12.59 31.16 9.05
C VAL A 62 13.33 32.50 9.17
N ASN A 63 12.73 33.50 9.81
CA ASN A 63 13.37 34.82 10.00
C ASN A 63 14.56 34.78 10.99
N SER A 64 14.62 33.77 11.87
CA SER A 64 15.80 33.52 12.73
C SER A 64 16.90 32.70 12.04
N MET A 65 16.60 32.06 10.92
CA MET A 65 17.59 31.41 10.04
C MET A 65 18.17 32.38 8.99
N GLU A 66 17.46 33.45 8.63
CA GLU A 66 17.89 34.41 7.60
C GLU A 66 18.81 35.55 8.10
N VAL A 67 18.99 35.73 9.41
CA VAL A 67 19.86 36.78 9.99
C VAL A 67 21.26 36.27 10.37
N GLY A 68 21.62 35.08 9.92
CA GLY A 68 22.88 34.41 10.25
C GLY A 68 24.01 34.55 9.21
N GLU A 69 24.01 35.56 8.33
CA GLU A 69 25.09 35.71 7.34
C GLU A 69 25.54 37.16 7.16
N SER A 70 26.36 37.63 8.10
CA SER A 70 27.29 38.72 7.85
C SER A 70 28.58 38.49 8.65
N SER A 71 29.62 38.04 7.96
CA SER A 71 31.00 38.03 8.48
C SER A 71 31.45 39.44 8.87
N PRO A 72 31.98 39.65 10.09
CA PRO A 72 32.85 40.79 10.38
C PRO A 72 34.29 40.50 9.91
N PRO A 73 35.09 41.55 9.61
CA PRO A 73 36.43 41.39 9.04
C PRO A 73 37.44 40.83 10.05
N ALA A 74 38.43 40.14 9.51
CA ALA A 74 39.49 39.44 10.22
C ALA A 74 40.21 40.33 11.27
N PRO A 75 40.37 39.87 12.52
CA PRO A 75 41.37 40.42 13.42
C PRO A 75 42.77 39.91 13.05
N ALA A 76 43.74 40.83 13.10
CA ALA A 76 45.18 40.55 12.99
C ALA A 76 45.64 39.48 14.00
N PRO A 77 46.71 38.72 13.71
CA PRO A 77 47.13 37.62 14.57
C PRO A 77 47.71 38.18 15.88
N VAL A 78 46.95 38.06 16.96
CA VAL A 78 47.46 38.19 18.32
C VAL A 78 47.87 36.79 18.78
N VAL A 79 49.18 36.61 18.86
CA VAL A 79 49.84 35.48 19.52
C VAL A 79 49.41 35.47 20.99
N VAL A 80 48.79 34.39 21.45
CA VAL A 80 48.56 34.09 22.87
C VAL A 80 49.22 32.74 23.16
N PRO A 81 50.02 32.65 24.24
CA PRO A 81 50.95 31.55 24.45
C PRO A 81 50.24 30.33 25.03
N ILE A 82 50.61 29.14 24.54
CA ILE A 82 50.29 27.87 25.21
C ILE A 82 51.29 27.72 26.36
N GLN A 83 50.73 27.58 27.56
CA GLN A 83 51.45 27.28 28.79
C GLN A 83 51.78 25.78 28.79
N GLU A 84 53.05 25.47 28.56
CA GLU A 84 53.65 24.14 28.77
C GLU A 84 53.67 23.79 30.27
N PRO A 85 53.52 22.50 30.64
CA PRO A 85 54.01 22.01 31.91
C PRO A 85 55.53 21.81 31.84
N SER A 86 56.18 22.28 32.91
CA SER A 86 57.60 22.21 33.24
C SER A 86 58.42 21.05 32.65
N PRO A 87 59.68 21.35 32.30
CA PRO A 87 60.78 20.49 32.70
C PRO A 87 61.75 21.27 33.59
N GLU A 88 62.08 20.66 34.71
CA GLU A 88 63.15 21.12 35.59
C GLU A 88 64.53 20.72 35.03
N ILE A 89 65.42 21.72 35.05
CA ILE A 89 66.84 21.62 35.42
C ILE A 89 67.82 21.22 34.29
N SER A 90 68.22 22.29 33.60
CA SER A 90 69.58 22.84 33.47
C SER A 90 70.70 22.02 32.82
N THR A 91 71.38 22.64 31.85
CA THR A 91 72.81 22.98 31.99
C THR A 91 73.12 24.34 31.35
N ASP A 92 73.46 25.26 32.23
CA ASP A 92 74.23 26.51 32.06
C ASP A 92 75.68 26.12 31.61
N SER A 93 76.55 26.89 30.96
CA SER A 93 76.75 28.33 30.76
C SER A 93 77.97 28.53 29.84
N ARG A 94 78.19 29.80 29.47
CA ARG A 94 79.48 30.54 29.47
C ARG A 94 79.93 31.03 28.10
N GLN A 95 80.57 32.18 27.94
CA GLN A 95 80.83 33.38 28.76
C GLN A 95 81.79 34.18 27.88
N ASP A 96 81.70 35.51 27.87
CA ASP A 96 82.91 36.31 27.74
C ASP A 96 82.74 37.60 28.53
N GLY A 97 83.78 37.98 29.26
CA GLY A 97 83.93 39.35 29.77
C GLY A 97 83.82 39.56 31.29
N ASN A 98 84.73 38.94 32.04
CA ASN A 98 85.64 39.65 32.97
C ASN A 98 85.07 40.49 34.14
N ARG A 99 85.25 39.99 35.38
CA ARG A 99 86.06 40.62 36.45
C ARG A 99 86.03 39.81 37.76
N ASP A 100 87.21 39.70 38.34
CA ASP A 100 87.65 39.16 39.65
C ASP A 100 86.66 39.34 40.83
N GLY A 101 86.59 38.48 41.87
CA GLY A 101 87.44 37.36 42.25
C GLY A 101 86.95 36.64 43.54
N HIS A 102 87.79 35.70 43.99
CA HIS A 102 87.83 34.91 45.24
C HIS A 102 87.06 33.58 45.38
N ASP A 103 87.84 32.51 45.10
CA ASP A 103 88.13 31.32 45.91
C ASP A 103 86.99 30.51 46.58
N VAL A 104 86.69 29.33 46.02
CA VAL A 104 86.55 28.06 46.79
C VAL A 104 86.90 26.86 45.88
N ARG A 105 87.83 26.00 46.33
CA ARG A 105 88.25 24.73 45.70
C ARG A 105 87.10 23.69 45.62
N ARG A 106 86.88 23.07 44.46
CA ARG A 106 86.18 21.77 44.30
C ARG A 106 86.74 20.93 43.15
N ASP A 107 86.94 19.65 43.45
CA ASP A 107 87.48 18.59 42.61
C ASP A 107 86.48 18.17 41.52
N GLN A 108 86.94 18.08 40.26
CA GLN A 108 86.12 17.68 39.11
C GLN A 108 86.13 16.15 38.94
N ALA A 109 84.95 15.53 38.99
CA ALA A 109 84.74 14.14 38.57
C ALA A 109 84.29 14.10 37.10
N GLU A 110 85.07 13.42 36.25
CA GLU A 110 84.78 13.15 34.84
C GLU A 110 83.44 12.39 34.64
N TRP A 111 82.58 12.88 33.75
CA TRP A 111 81.44 12.11 33.24
C TRP A 111 81.87 11.24 32.04
N LYS A 112 81.77 9.92 32.16
CA LYS A 112 81.93 8.95 31.06
C LYS A 112 80.56 8.49 30.51
N PRO A 113 80.31 8.50 29.19
CA PRO A 113 79.09 7.91 28.63
C PRO A 113 79.09 6.38 28.81
N LEU A 114 77.92 5.78 29.11
CA LEU A 114 77.79 4.34 29.38
C LEU A 114 78.05 3.45 28.15
N ILE A 115 77.93 3.98 26.92
CA ILE A 115 78.28 3.28 25.68
C ILE A 115 78.90 4.30 24.72
N ASP A 116 80.19 4.13 24.43
CA ASP A 116 80.94 5.00 23.53
C ASP A 116 80.70 4.55 22.07
N PRO A 117 80.20 5.40 21.14
CA PRO A 117 79.91 4.99 19.75
C PRO A 117 81.16 4.50 19.01
N LEU A 118 82.34 4.96 19.41
CA LEU A 118 83.62 4.50 18.89
C LEU A 118 83.93 3.04 19.30
N ILE A 119 83.50 2.61 20.49
CA ILE A 119 83.62 1.21 20.94
C ILE A 119 82.70 0.31 20.12
N VAL A 120 81.49 0.75 19.79
CA VAL A 120 80.55 -0.04 18.95
C VAL A 120 81.12 -0.26 17.55
N ILE A 121 81.73 0.77 16.94
CA ILE A 121 82.35 0.67 15.61
C ILE A 121 83.58 -0.26 15.65
N ASP A 122 84.38 -0.21 16.71
CA ASP A 122 85.57 -1.06 16.85
C ASP A 122 85.19 -2.53 17.13
N ILE A 123 84.14 -2.76 17.93
CA ILE A 123 83.51 -4.08 18.12
C ILE A 123 82.99 -4.64 16.79
N LEU A 124 82.38 -3.80 15.97
CA LEU A 124 81.83 -4.20 14.67
C LEU A 124 82.94 -4.57 13.66
N LYS A 125 84.02 -3.79 13.61
CA LYS A 125 85.21 -4.09 12.79
C LYS A 125 85.85 -5.43 13.20
N ARG A 126 85.92 -5.70 14.50
CA ARG A 126 86.55 -6.92 15.05
C ARG A 126 85.67 -8.17 14.91
N SER A 127 84.36 -8.00 14.75
CA SER A 127 83.36 -9.08 14.62
C SER A 127 82.78 -9.23 13.21
N HIS A 128 83.38 -8.60 12.19
CA HIS A 128 82.89 -8.63 10.80
C HIS A 128 82.62 -10.05 10.27
N ARG A 129 83.35 -11.07 10.72
CA ARG A 129 83.09 -12.48 10.35
C ARG A 129 81.76 -13.01 10.88
N ILE A 130 81.38 -12.64 12.11
CA ILE A 130 80.11 -13.05 12.72
C ILE A 130 78.95 -12.35 12.03
N LEU A 131 79.13 -11.06 11.73
CA LEU A 131 78.13 -10.26 11.03
C LEU A 131 77.92 -10.74 9.58
N ILE A 132 78.99 -11.02 8.84
CA ILE A 132 78.88 -11.60 7.48
C ILE A 132 78.23 -12.98 7.55
N ALA A 133 78.64 -13.82 8.51
CA ALA A 133 78.04 -15.16 8.67
C ALA A 133 76.55 -15.09 9.00
N SER A 134 76.12 -14.22 9.93
CA SER A 134 74.71 -14.09 10.31
C SER A 134 73.85 -13.48 9.19
N THR A 135 74.37 -12.50 8.45
CA THR A 135 73.69 -11.94 7.27
C THR A 135 73.54 -12.99 6.18
N VAL A 136 74.59 -13.76 5.88
CA VAL A 136 74.53 -14.84 4.88
C VAL A 136 73.56 -15.93 5.31
N ILE A 137 73.57 -16.33 6.60
CA ILE A 137 72.63 -17.33 7.14
C ILE A 137 71.19 -16.79 7.09
N GLY A 138 70.95 -15.53 7.48
CA GLY A 138 69.63 -14.90 7.41
C GLY A 138 69.13 -14.77 5.97
N GLY A 139 70.01 -14.44 5.03
CA GLY A 139 69.69 -14.40 3.59
C GLY A 139 69.38 -15.79 3.02
N LEU A 140 70.17 -16.81 3.36
CA LEU A 140 69.92 -18.20 2.96
C LEU A 140 68.62 -18.73 3.56
N PHE A 141 68.36 -18.45 4.84
CA PHE A 141 67.11 -18.82 5.50
C PHE A 141 65.91 -18.10 4.89
N GLY A 142 66.02 -16.79 4.64
CA GLY A 142 65.00 -16.00 3.96
C GLY A 142 64.73 -16.50 2.53
N ALA A 143 65.76 -16.87 1.77
CA ALA A 143 65.62 -17.45 0.45
C ALA A 143 65.00 -18.86 0.48
N ALA A 144 65.41 -19.71 1.41
CA ALA A 144 64.82 -21.03 1.62
C ALA A 144 63.33 -20.91 2.01
N TYR A 145 63.00 -19.99 2.91
CA TYR A 145 61.63 -19.68 3.30
C TYR A 145 60.82 -19.13 2.12
N ALA A 146 61.39 -18.22 1.32
CA ALA A 146 60.76 -17.69 0.10
C ALA A 146 60.47 -18.77 -0.96
N MET A 147 61.24 -19.86 -0.99
CA MET A 147 60.98 -21.01 -1.86
C MET A 147 59.86 -21.90 -1.34
N THR A 148 59.58 -21.90 -0.04
CA THR A 148 58.47 -22.67 0.57
C THR A 148 57.10 -22.00 0.42
N LEU A 149 57.05 -20.70 0.13
CA LEU A 149 55.79 -19.98 -0.08
C LEU A 149 55.20 -20.34 -1.46
N PRO A 150 53.92 -20.77 -1.52
CA PRO A 150 53.26 -21.04 -2.79
C PRO A 150 53.15 -19.75 -3.61
N LYS A 151 53.26 -19.88 -4.93
CA LYS A 151 52.89 -18.79 -5.85
C LYS A 151 51.37 -18.82 -6.00
N LEU A 152 50.75 -17.66 -5.93
CA LEU A 152 49.32 -17.48 -6.11
C LEU A 152 49.10 -16.61 -7.34
N TRP A 153 48.05 -16.91 -8.10
CA TRP A 153 47.68 -16.20 -9.31
C TRP A 153 46.26 -15.70 -9.15
N VAL A 154 46.05 -14.41 -9.43
CA VAL A 154 44.74 -13.77 -9.32
C VAL A 154 44.23 -13.44 -10.72
N ALA A 155 43.05 -13.94 -11.06
CA ALA A 155 42.34 -13.56 -12.27
C ALA A 155 41.01 -12.91 -11.89
N SER A 156 40.62 -11.84 -12.58
CA SER A 156 39.38 -11.09 -12.30
C SER A 156 38.46 -11.02 -13.50
N SER A 157 37.16 -11.16 -13.25
CA SER A 157 36.07 -10.94 -14.20
C SER A 157 35.30 -9.69 -13.77
N ASP A 158 35.05 -8.79 -14.71
CA ASP A 158 34.39 -7.51 -14.44
C ASP A 158 32.93 -7.57 -14.89
N ILE A 159 32.01 -7.27 -13.97
CA ILE A 159 30.56 -7.27 -14.20
C ILE A 159 29.99 -5.89 -13.89
N LEU A 160 29.20 -5.36 -14.82
CA LEU A 160 28.40 -4.16 -14.59
C LEU A 160 27.03 -4.55 -14.04
N VAL A 161 26.63 -3.92 -12.94
CA VAL A 161 25.30 -4.08 -12.34
C VAL A 161 24.60 -2.73 -12.28
N ASP A 162 23.66 -2.49 -13.19
CA ASP A 162 22.98 -1.19 -13.30
C ASP A 162 21.79 -1.09 -12.30
N PRO A 163 21.81 -0.16 -11.31
CA PRO A 163 20.72 0.01 -10.37
C PRO A 163 19.49 0.74 -10.95
N ARG A 164 19.58 1.33 -12.15
CA ARG A 164 18.58 2.28 -12.68
C ARG A 164 17.24 1.67 -13.08
N GLN A 165 17.11 0.34 -13.05
CA GLN A 165 15.91 -0.38 -13.47
C GLN A 165 15.13 -1.03 -12.33
N ILE A 166 15.53 -0.84 -11.07
CA ILE A 166 14.71 -1.25 -9.91
C ILE A 166 13.60 -0.21 -9.73
N ARG A 167 12.67 -0.16 -10.69
CA ARG A 167 11.40 0.53 -10.52
C ARG A 167 10.46 -0.47 -9.89
N THR A 168 10.26 -0.36 -8.59
CA THR A 168 9.26 -1.15 -7.89
C THR A 168 7.89 -0.84 -8.49
N VAL A 169 7.22 -1.90 -8.93
CA VAL A 169 5.85 -1.85 -9.41
C VAL A 169 4.97 -1.37 -8.27
N GLY A 170 4.44 -0.14 -8.36
CA GLY A 170 3.41 0.29 -7.42
C GLY A 170 3.29 1.79 -7.20
N ASP A 171 4.38 2.56 -7.22
CA ASP A 171 4.34 3.92 -6.66
C ASP A 171 4.79 4.99 -7.67
N GLN A 172 3.90 5.30 -8.60
CA GLN A 172 4.05 6.45 -9.51
C GLN A 172 3.24 7.62 -8.99
N LEU A 173 3.60 8.18 -7.84
CA LEU A 173 3.24 9.56 -7.48
C LEU A 173 4.42 10.40 -6.98
N THR A 174 5.61 9.82 -6.83
CA THR A 174 6.83 10.60 -6.54
C THR A 174 7.97 10.09 -7.44
N THR A 175 8.53 10.99 -8.25
CA THR A 175 9.83 10.77 -8.90
C THR A 175 10.90 10.82 -7.83
N ASP A 176 10.95 9.82 -6.95
CA ASP A 176 12.11 9.63 -6.09
C ASP A 176 13.06 8.72 -6.86
N GLN A 177 13.93 9.36 -7.62
CA GLN A 177 15.28 8.81 -7.77
C GLN A 177 15.70 8.42 -6.36
N LEU A 178 15.93 7.12 -6.11
CA LEU A 178 16.53 6.69 -4.85
C LEU A 178 17.70 7.64 -4.56
N PRO A 179 17.79 8.23 -3.34
CA PRO A 179 18.98 8.97 -2.94
C PRO A 179 20.21 8.15 -3.34
N THR A 180 21.25 8.79 -3.86
CA THR A 180 22.44 8.10 -4.39
C THR A 180 22.92 7.01 -3.42
N ASP A 181 22.84 7.27 -2.11
CA ASP A 181 23.18 6.36 -1.02
C ASP A 181 22.32 5.07 -0.97
N ALA A 182 21.02 5.16 -1.24
CA ALA A 182 20.14 3.99 -1.27
C ALA A 182 20.39 3.11 -2.51
N SER A 183 20.69 3.71 -3.66
CA SER A 183 21.12 2.95 -4.85
C SER A 183 22.45 2.23 -4.62
N LEU A 184 23.37 2.84 -3.86
CA LEU A 184 24.64 2.23 -3.47
C LEU A 184 24.44 1.05 -2.51
N ALA A 185 23.52 1.15 -1.55
CA ALA A 185 23.21 0.05 -0.62
C ALA A 185 22.62 -1.18 -1.33
N VAL A 186 21.81 -0.98 -2.38
CA VAL A 186 21.25 -2.08 -3.19
C VAL A 186 22.35 -2.78 -3.98
N VAL A 187 23.25 -2.01 -4.59
CA VAL A 187 24.42 -2.51 -5.33
C VAL A 187 25.35 -3.29 -4.40
N GLU A 188 25.64 -2.79 -3.19
CA GLU A 188 26.45 -3.50 -2.19
C GLU A 188 25.79 -4.80 -1.72
N SER A 189 24.47 -4.80 -1.56
CA SER A 189 23.71 -6.01 -1.23
C SER A 189 23.82 -7.07 -2.33
N GLN A 190 23.76 -6.67 -3.60
CA GLN A 190 23.97 -7.58 -4.74
C GLN A 190 25.40 -8.14 -4.78
N ALA A 191 26.41 -7.34 -4.43
CA ALA A 191 27.79 -7.83 -4.29
C ALA A 191 27.92 -8.95 -3.24
N ARG A 192 27.17 -8.84 -2.14
CA ARG A 192 27.13 -9.86 -1.09
C ARG A 192 26.48 -11.16 -1.58
N ILE A 193 25.56 -11.11 -2.54
CA ILE A 193 24.94 -12.29 -3.15
C ILE A 193 25.99 -13.13 -3.89
N VAL A 194 27.00 -12.51 -4.51
CA VAL A 194 28.11 -13.24 -5.18
C VAL A 194 28.81 -14.22 -4.22
N LYS A 195 29.00 -13.82 -2.96
CA LYS A 195 29.60 -14.66 -1.91
C LYS A 195 28.56 -15.45 -1.12
N SER A 196 27.28 -15.44 -1.50
CA SER A 196 26.27 -16.20 -0.78
C SER A 196 26.48 -17.71 -0.95
N ASN A 197 26.09 -18.49 0.05
CA ASN A 197 26.21 -19.94 -0.03
C ASN A 197 25.42 -20.53 -1.21
N SER A 198 24.30 -19.91 -1.63
CA SER A 198 23.53 -20.41 -2.79
C SER A 198 24.31 -20.30 -4.10
N VAL A 199 25.07 -19.22 -4.29
CA VAL A 199 25.97 -19.05 -5.44
C VAL A 199 27.18 -19.96 -5.32
N LEU A 200 27.87 -19.95 -4.17
CA LEU A 200 29.10 -20.72 -3.99
C LEU A 200 28.89 -22.24 -4.06
N LEU A 201 27.78 -22.78 -3.54
CA LEU A 201 27.46 -24.21 -3.67
C LEU A 201 27.26 -24.63 -5.13
N LYS A 202 26.59 -23.79 -5.94
CA LYS A 202 26.44 -24.02 -7.38
C LYS A 202 27.78 -23.92 -8.13
N VAL A 203 28.66 -23.01 -7.71
CA VAL A 203 30.04 -22.92 -8.24
C VAL A 203 30.83 -24.18 -7.90
N ILE A 204 30.73 -24.70 -6.67
CA ILE A 204 31.39 -25.94 -6.25
C ILE A 204 30.97 -27.13 -7.11
N GLU A 205 29.68 -27.22 -7.41
CA GLU A 205 29.12 -28.26 -8.26
C GLU A 205 29.58 -28.10 -9.72
N GLN A 206 29.48 -26.89 -10.29
CA GLN A 206 29.82 -26.62 -11.69
C GLN A 206 31.32 -26.70 -11.99
N ALA A 207 32.17 -26.30 -11.04
CA ALA A 207 33.63 -26.36 -11.16
C ALA A 207 34.23 -27.67 -10.60
N ASP A 208 33.38 -28.59 -10.10
CA ASP A 208 33.77 -29.88 -9.54
C ASP A 208 34.86 -29.79 -8.45
N LEU A 209 34.76 -28.74 -7.61
CA LEU A 209 35.80 -28.41 -6.61
C LEU A 209 35.93 -29.45 -5.50
N LYS A 210 34.95 -30.36 -5.37
CA LYS A 210 35.04 -31.50 -4.44
C LYS A 210 36.16 -32.48 -4.84
N GLN A 211 36.51 -32.53 -6.13
CA GLN A 211 37.58 -33.39 -6.65
C GLN A 211 38.93 -32.65 -6.73
N ASP A 212 38.93 -31.32 -6.67
CA ASP A 212 40.16 -30.52 -6.76
C ASP A 212 41.00 -30.68 -5.47
N PRO A 213 42.26 -31.15 -5.58
CA PRO A 213 43.10 -31.35 -4.41
C PRO A 213 43.39 -30.06 -3.64
N GLU A 214 43.28 -28.88 -4.27
CA GLU A 214 43.49 -27.57 -3.65
C GLU A 214 42.35 -27.20 -2.69
N PHE A 215 41.13 -27.63 -2.99
CA PHE A 215 39.93 -27.29 -2.22
C PHE A 215 39.45 -28.42 -1.30
N ASN A 216 39.68 -29.67 -1.66
CA ASN A 216 39.25 -30.83 -0.86
C ASN A 216 40.18 -31.13 0.35
N GLY A 217 41.29 -30.39 0.48
CA GLY A 217 42.27 -30.52 1.57
C GLY A 217 43.25 -31.69 1.43
N THR A 218 43.29 -32.37 0.28
CA THR A 218 44.25 -33.45 -0.01
C THR A 218 45.59 -32.94 -0.56
N LEU A 219 45.69 -31.63 -0.83
CA LEU A 219 46.94 -30.99 -1.24
C LEU A 219 48.01 -31.21 -0.18
N ARG A 220 49.07 -31.95 -0.52
CA ARG A 220 50.20 -32.14 0.39
C ARG A 220 50.91 -30.79 0.61
N PRO A 221 51.07 -30.32 1.87
CA PRO A 221 51.91 -29.17 2.14
C PRO A 221 53.32 -29.43 1.60
N SER A 222 53.92 -28.46 0.91
CA SER A 222 55.30 -28.52 0.43
C SER A 222 56.19 -27.65 1.32
N GLY A 223 57.40 -28.14 1.63
CA GLY A 223 58.37 -27.44 2.48
C GLY A 223 58.28 -27.81 3.97
N LEU A 224 58.74 -26.91 4.84
CA LEU A 224 58.79 -27.12 6.31
C LEU A 224 57.39 -27.26 6.96
N SER A 225 56.34 -26.80 6.30
CA SER A 225 54.94 -26.98 6.71
C SER A 225 54.48 -28.45 6.66
N ALA A 226 55.12 -29.28 5.84
CA ALA A 226 54.87 -30.72 5.81
C ALA A 226 55.31 -31.43 7.10
N LEU A 227 56.19 -30.81 7.87
CA LEU A 227 56.76 -31.40 9.09
C LEU A 227 55.79 -31.27 10.27
N TRP A 228 54.82 -30.34 10.22
CA TRP A 228 53.94 -30.00 11.34
C TRP A 228 52.43 -30.17 11.03
N SER A 229 52.07 -30.61 9.82
CA SER A 229 50.66 -30.86 9.47
C SER A 229 50.19 -32.24 9.96
N PRO A 230 49.16 -32.32 10.81
CA PRO A 230 48.52 -33.60 11.12
C PRO A 230 47.84 -34.16 9.87
N ALA A 231 47.99 -35.46 9.63
CA ALA A 231 47.26 -36.15 8.57
C ALA A 231 45.77 -36.17 8.93
N SER A 232 44.97 -35.29 8.32
CA SER A 232 43.52 -35.29 8.54
C SER A 232 42.89 -36.42 7.74
N GLN A 233 42.22 -37.35 8.44
CA GLN A 233 41.36 -38.33 7.81
C GLN A 233 40.12 -37.64 7.24
N SER A 234 39.79 -37.99 6.00
CA SER A 234 38.77 -37.37 5.17
C SER A 234 37.38 -37.91 5.47
N ASP A 235 36.58 -37.21 6.26
CA ASP A 235 35.13 -37.43 6.31
C ASP A 235 34.47 -36.72 5.11
N ALA A 236 33.75 -37.47 4.27
CA ALA A 236 33.11 -36.96 3.06
C ALA A 236 32.09 -35.83 3.34
N GLN A 237 31.38 -35.91 4.48
CA GLN A 237 30.41 -34.88 4.91
C GLN A 237 31.09 -33.57 5.34
N ASN A 238 32.38 -33.62 5.68
CA ASN A 238 33.22 -32.45 5.98
C ASN A 238 33.94 -31.90 4.74
N VAL A 239 33.89 -32.58 3.58
CA VAL A 239 34.57 -32.09 2.36
C VAL A 239 33.87 -30.88 1.80
N GLU A 240 32.54 -30.90 1.69
CA GLU A 240 31.76 -29.82 1.10
C GLU A 240 31.84 -28.52 1.91
N SER A 241 31.74 -28.60 3.23
CA SER A 241 31.90 -27.43 4.12
C SER A 241 33.33 -26.86 4.09
N ARG A 242 34.35 -27.71 3.97
CA ARG A 242 35.75 -27.28 3.80
C ARG A 242 35.98 -26.59 2.46
N VAL A 243 35.50 -27.20 1.37
CA VAL A 243 35.57 -26.63 0.02
C VAL A 243 34.84 -25.29 -0.02
N LEU A 244 33.67 -25.18 0.60
CA LEU A 244 32.91 -23.93 0.69
C LEU A 244 33.66 -22.84 1.46
N ASN A 245 34.22 -23.16 2.63
CA ASN A 245 34.99 -22.19 3.40
C ASN A 245 36.26 -21.74 2.66
N HIS A 246 36.95 -22.68 2.00
CA HIS A 246 38.13 -22.33 1.21
C HIS A 246 37.76 -21.48 -0.01
N LEU A 247 36.63 -21.78 -0.66
CA LEU A 247 36.13 -20.99 -1.78
C LEU A 247 35.76 -19.56 -1.37
N HIS A 248 35.20 -19.36 -0.17
CA HIS A 248 34.96 -18.03 0.41
C HIS A 248 36.24 -17.20 0.58
N GLU A 249 37.35 -17.85 0.94
CA GLU A 249 38.68 -17.21 1.08
C GLU A 249 39.30 -16.89 -0.28
N VAL A 250 39.18 -17.81 -1.25
CA VAL A 250 39.74 -17.70 -2.59
C VAL A 250 39.03 -16.66 -3.46
N ILE A 251 37.72 -16.49 -3.28
CA ILE A 251 36.94 -15.51 -4.04
C ILE A 251 36.97 -14.17 -3.32
N ASN A 252 37.49 -13.16 -4.01
CA ASN A 252 37.41 -11.78 -3.56
C ASN A 252 36.57 -10.94 -4.53
N VAL A 253 35.63 -10.18 -3.98
CA VAL A 253 34.73 -9.32 -4.75
C VAL A 253 35.04 -7.90 -4.32
N ASN A 254 35.58 -7.11 -5.25
CA ASN A 254 35.89 -5.71 -4.99
C ASN A 254 35.05 -4.82 -5.91
N ARG A 255 34.67 -3.64 -5.41
CA ARG A 255 33.95 -2.62 -6.17
C ARG A 255 34.75 -1.33 -6.14
N ASP A 256 34.92 -0.69 -7.28
CA ASP A 256 35.38 0.70 -7.29
C ASP A 256 34.25 1.60 -6.78
N GLN A 257 34.50 2.35 -5.71
CA GLN A 257 33.49 3.17 -5.02
C GLN A 257 32.77 4.16 -5.94
N LYS A 258 33.41 4.58 -7.05
CA LYS A 258 32.88 5.54 -8.02
C LYS A 258 32.16 4.89 -9.21
N THR A 259 32.10 3.56 -9.28
CA THR A 259 31.49 2.84 -10.41
C THR A 259 30.52 1.76 -9.95
N PHE A 260 29.68 1.30 -10.88
CA PHE A 260 28.78 0.15 -10.69
C PHE A 260 29.39 -1.16 -11.21
N ILE A 261 30.73 -1.20 -11.31
CA ILE A 261 31.48 -2.34 -11.81
C ILE A 261 32.04 -3.12 -10.62
N PHE A 262 31.82 -4.42 -10.64
CA PHE A 262 32.37 -5.37 -9.69
C PHE A 262 33.45 -6.21 -10.36
N SER A 263 34.61 -6.27 -9.73
CA SER A 263 35.68 -7.19 -10.10
C SER A 263 35.59 -8.41 -9.19
N ILE A 264 35.18 -9.54 -9.76
CA ILE A 264 35.17 -10.84 -9.11
C ILE A 264 36.49 -11.51 -9.41
N SER A 265 37.32 -11.67 -8.38
CA SER A 265 38.65 -12.26 -8.49
C SER A 265 38.75 -13.60 -7.77
N ALA A 266 39.50 -14.53 -8.36
CA ALA A 266 39.80 -15.82 -7.76
C ALA A 266 41.31 -15.99 -7.63
N GLU A 267 41.77 -16.37 -6.44
CA GLU A 267 43.18 -16.57 -6.11
C GLU A 267 43.50 -18.06 -5.96
N THR A 268 44.25 -18.65 -6.90
CA THR A 268 44.62 -20.07 -6.87
C THR A 268 46.09 -20.29 -7.24
N ARG A 269 46.58 -21.53 -7.07
CA ARG A 269 47.94 -21.95 -7.47
C ARG A 269 48.12 -22.21 -8.96
N ASP A 270 47.09 -22.01 -9.78
CA ASP A 270 47.15 -22.21 -11.23
C ASP A 270 46.51 -21.01 -11.95
N PRO A 271 47.24 -20.30 -12.84
CA PRO A 271 46.69 -19.17 -13.58
C PRO A 271 45.43 -19.50 -14.39
N GLU A 272 45.33 -20.71 -14.96
CA GLU A 272 44.13 -21.11 -15.72
C GLU A 272 42.94 -21.38 -14.79
N LYS A 273 43.21 -22.01 -13.64
CA LYS A 273 42.18 -22.30 -12.64
C LYS A 273 41.59 -21.02 -12.07
N SER A 274 42.42 -20.02 -11.77
CA SER A 274 41.95 -18.70 -11.33
C SER A 274 41.02 -18.06 -12.36
N ALA A 275 41.38 -18.08 -13.64
CA ALA A 275 40.54 -17.53 -14.71
C ALA A 275 39.22 -18.31 -14.87
N ARG A 276 39.27 -19.64 -14.88
CA ARG A 276 38.07 -20.49 -14.95
C ARG A 276 37.13 -20.23 -13.77
N LEU A 277 37.66 -20.18 -12.56
CA LEU A 277 36.84 -20.02 -11.35
C LEU A 277 36.17 -18.65 -11.31
N ALA A 278 36.89 -17.57 -11.63
CA ALA A 278 36.31 -16.22 -11.72
C ALA A 278 35.19 -16.12 -12.76
N ASN A 279 35.35 -16.78 -13.92
CA ASN A 279 34.31 -16.84 -14.96
C ASN A 279 33.09 -17.67 -14.52
N ILE A 280 33.30 -18.83 -13.89
CA ILE A 280 32.21 -19.68 -13.38
C ILE A 280 31.40 -18.94 -12.31
N VAL A 281 32.07 -18.25 -11.37
CA VAL A 281 31.38 -17.45 -10.34
C VAL A 281 30.54 -16.35 -10.98
N SER A 282 31.06 -15.69 -12.02
CA SER A 282 30.33 -14.65 -12.76
C SER A 282 29.06 -15.17 -13.43
N ASP A 283 29.16 -16.32 -14.12
CA ASP A 283 28.06 -16.99 -14.82
C ASP A 283 27.00 -17.53 -13.85
N VAL A 284 27.43 -18.17 -12.75
CA VAL A 284 26.50 -18.65 -11.70
C VAL A 284 25.79 -17.49 -11.03
N PHE A 285 26.50 -16.41 -10.70
CA PHE A 285 25.91 -15.22 -10.10
C PHE A 285 24.85 -14.59 -11.02
N GLN A 286 25.14 -14.45 -12.32
CA GLN A 286 24.19 -13.91 -13.28
C GLN A 286 22.91 -14.74 -13.35
N ARG A 287 23.05 -16.08 -13.43
CA ARG A 287 21.90 -17.00 -13.46
C ARG A 287 21.11 -17.00 -12.16
N GLU A 288 21.80 -16.97 -11.01
CA GLU A 288 21.15 -16.90 -9.71
C GLU A 288 20.34 -15.61 -9.58
N LEU A 289 20.93 -14.46 -9.90
CA LEU A 289 20.23 -13.18 -9.78
C LEU A 289 19.02 -13.11 -10.73
N ALA A 290 19.15 -13.60 -11.96
CA ALA A 290 18.02 -13.70 -12.90
C ALA A 290 16.91 -14.62 -12.36
N SER A 291 17.27 -15.76 -11.74
CA SER A 291 16.30 -16.67 -11.13
C SER A 291 15.59 -16.05 -9.93
N MET A 292 16.31 -15.32 -9.06
CA MET A 292 15.74 -14.62 -7.91
C MET A 292 14.77 -13.51 -8.35
N GLN A 293 15.11 -12.76 -9.40
CA GLN A 293 14.22 -11.74 -9.97
C GLN A 293 12.96 -12.37 -10.57
N SER A 294 13.11 -13.43 -11.37
CA SER A 294 11.97 -14.15 -11.96
C SER A 294 11.05 -14.74 -10.89
N GLU A 295 11.61 -15.30 -9.82
CA GLU A 295 10.87 -15.80 -8.66
C GLU A 295 10.09 -14.68 -7.96
N ALA A 296 10.72 -13.52 -7.75
CA ALA A 296 10.06 -12.36 -7.15
C ALA A 296 8.89 -11.87 -8.02
N VAL A 297 9.11 -11.72 -9.32
CA VAL A 297 8.07 -11.35 -10.30
C VAL A 297 6.92 -12.36 -10.28
N ARG A 298 7.21 -13.67 -10.28
CA ARG A 298 6.17 -14.69 -10.23
C ARG A 298 5.33 -14.59 -8.96
N ARG A 299 5.95 -14.40 -7.79
CA ARG A 299 5.22 -14.21 -6.52
C ARG A 299 4.32 -12.98 -6.55
N THR A 300 4.82 -11.86 -7.09
CA THR A 300 4.01 -10.65 -7.26
C THR A 300 2.84 -10.91 -8.21
N SER A 301 3.06 -11.58 -9.35
CA SER A 301 2.00 -11.97 -10.28
C SER A 301 0.96 -12.88 -9.62
N ASP A 302 1.38 -13.86 -8.83
CA ASP A 302 0.49 -14.76 -8.09
C ASP A 302 -0.36 -13.99 -7.06
N GLU A 303 0.24 -13.02 -6.37
CA GLU A 303 -0.46 -12.14 -5.43
C GLU A 303 -1.48 -11.23 -6.15
N LEU A 304 -1.10 -10.61 -7.27
CA LEU A 304 -1.99 -9.79 -8.09
C LEU A 304 -3.18 -10.62 -8.63
N SER A 305 -2.91 -11.84 -9.10
CA SER A 305 -3.94 -12.77 -9.59
C SER A 305 -4.91 -13.20 -8.48
N SER A 306 -4.39 -13.52 -7.30
CA SER A 306 -5.18 -13.83 -6.10
C SER A 306 -6.08 -12.65 -5.72
N ARG A 307 -5.52 -11.43 -5.69
CA ARG A 307 -6.28 -10.21 -5.37
C ARG A 307 -7.36 -9.92 -6.41
N LEU A 308 -7.07 -10.11 -7.69
CA LEU A 308 -8.03 -9.93 -8.78
C LEU A 308 -9.18 -10.95 -8.66
N THR A 309 -8.88 -12.18 -8.24
CA THR A 309 -9.89 -13.22 -7.98
C THR A 309 -10.79 -12.85 -6.81
N ASP A 310 -10.25 -12.35 -5.71
CA ASP A 310 -11.01 -11.84 -4.55
C ASP A 310 -11.91 -10.66 -4.95
N LEU A 311 -11.38 -9.69 -5.70
CA LEU A 311 -12.17 -8.56 -6.22
C LEU A 311 -13.30 -9.02 -7.14
N ARG A 312 -13.04 -10.00 -8.02
CA ARG A 312 -14.07 -10.59 -8.90
C ARG A 312 -15.19 -11.25 -8.09
N MET A 313 -14.85 -12.06 -7.10
CA MET A 313 -15.84 -12.71 -6.24
C MET A 313 -16.70 -11.69 -5.49
N LYS A 314 -16.06 -10.64 -4.94
CA LYS A 314 -16.76 -9.54 -4.26
C LYS A 314 -17.67 -8.75 -5.20
N LEU A 315 -17.27 -8.54 -6.45
CA LEU A 315 -18.11 -7.91 -7.46
C LEU A 315 -19.32 -8.78 -7.78
N GLU A 316 -19.10 -10.07 -8.06
CA GLU A 316 -20.16 -11.03 -8.38
C GLU A 316 -21.17 -11.16 -7.24
N GLU A 317 -20.70 -11.19 -5.99
CA GLU A 317 -21.56 -11.19 -4.79
C GLU A 317 -22.45 -9.94 -4.73
N ALA A 318 -21.88 -8.75 -4.96
CA ALA A 318 -22.64 -7.50 -4.91
C ALA A 318 -23.64 -7.37 -6.07
N GLU A 319 -23.24 -7.77 -7.27
CA GLU A 319 -24.14 -7.82 -8.43
C GLU A 319 -25.30 -8.79 -8.20
N LYS A 320 -25.01 -9.99 -7.69
CA LYS A 320 -26.02 -10.98 -7.34
C LYS A 320 -26.93 -10.51 -6.20
N ALA A 321 -26.41 -9.77 -5.22
CA ALA A 321 -27.22 -9.17 -4.17
C ALA A 321 -28.22 -8.14 -4.75
N ALA A 322 -27.76 -7.25 -5.64
CA ALA A 322 -28.63 -6.29 -6.32
C ALA A 322 -29.69 -6.99 -7.19
N GLU A 323 -29.30 -8.01 -7.95
CA GLU A 323 -30.22 -8.74 -8.83
C GLU A 323 -31.24 -9.58 -8.04
N SER A 324 -30.80 -10.32 -7.03
CA SER A 324 -31.70 -11.10 -6.18
C SER A 324 -32.68 -10.20 -5.44
N PHE A 325 -32.24 -9.04 -4.96
CA PHE A 325 -33.10 -8.04 -4.33
C PHE A 325 -34.12 -7.46 -5.32
N ARG A 326 -33.70 -7.14 -6.55
CA ARG A 326 -34.59 -6.67 -7.62
C ARG A 326 -35.68 -7.70 -7.92
N ASN A 327 -35.30 -8.98 -8.00
CA ASN A 327 -36.21 -10.08 -8.32
C ASN A 327 -37.14 -10.41 -7.14
N SER A 328 -36.66 -10.38 -5.89
CA SER A 328 -37.48 -10.72 -4.71
C SER A 328 -38.52 -9.65 -4.35
N ASN A 329 -38.32 -8.41 -4.80
CA ASN A 329 -39.22 -7.28 -4.54
C ASN A 329 -40.04 -6.89 -5.77
N ASP A 330 -40.10 -7.75 -6.81
CA ASP A 330 -40.86 -7.53 -8.05
C ASP A 330 -40.62 -6.15 -8.71
N LEU A 331 -39.40 -5.62 -8.57
CA LEU A 331 -39.01 -4.29 -9.09
C LEU A 331 -38.70 -4.32 -10.60
N VAL A 332 -39.26 -5.28 -11.35
CA VAL A 332 -38.96 -5.55 -12.76
C VAL A 332 -40.14 -5.14 -13.64
N ASN A 333 -39.87 -4.36 -14.67
CA ASN A 333 -40.80 -4.14 -15.77
C ASN A 333 -40.06 -3.95 -17.10
N VAL A 334 -40.76 -4.21 -18.21
CA VAL A 334 -40.20 -4.23 -19.58
C VAL A 334 -39.67 -2.85 -20.03
N ASP A 335 -40.17 -1.76 -19.44
CA ASP A 335 -39.83 -0.36 -19.81
C ASP A 335 -39.13 0.45 -18.69
N GLY A 336 -38.68 -0.20 -17.61
CA GLY A 336 -38.01 0.48 -16.49
C GLY A 336 -38.91 1.34 -15.59
N LYS A 337 -40.25 1.21 -15.69
CA LYS A 337 -41.24 1.84 -14.79
C LYS A 337 -41.94 0.79 -13.94
N LEU A 338 -42.29 1.07 -12.68
CA LEU A 338 -43.00 0.10 -11.85
C LEU A 338 -44.39 -0.21 -12.42
N ILE A 339 -44.82 -1.47 -12.32
CA ILE A 339 -46.18 -1.90 -12.72
C ILE A 339 -47.24 -1.07 -11.97
N VAL A 340 -46.97 -0.78 -10.69
CA VAL A 340 -47.83 0.02 -9.80
C VAL A 340 -48.04 1.45 -10.31
N ASP A 341 -47.07 2.07 -11.00
CA ASP A 341 -47.22 3.43 -11.53
C ASP A 341 -48.28 3.50 -12.65
N ASN A 342 -48.30 2.48 -13.52
CA ASN A 342 -49.29 2.39 -14.59
C ASN A 342 -50.69 2.13 -14.03
N ASP A 343 -50.81 1.25 -13.03
CA ASP A 343 -52.08 0.96 -12.38
C ASP A 343 -52.63 2.17 -11.63
N LEU A 344 -51.77 2.93 -10.91
CA LEU A 344 -52.16 4.16 -10.24
C LEU A 344 -52.68 5.22 -11.22
N LYS A 345 -52.07 5.34 -12.40
CA LYS A 345 -52.52 6.28 -13.43
C LYS A 345 -53.89 5.87 -13.98
N LEU A 346 -54.04 4.60 -14.39
CA LEU A 346 -55.29 4.06 -14.92
C LEU A 346 -56.44 4.18 -13.89
N LEU A 347 -56.15 3.89 -12.62
CA LEU A 347 -57.15 3.97 -11.55
C LEU A 347 -57.55 5.42 -11.23
N ASN A 348 -56.60 6.37 -11.27
CA ASN A 348 -56.91 7.80 -11.15
C ASN A 348 -57.79 8.31 -12.29
N GLU A 349 -57.50 7.92 -13.54
CA GLU A 349 -58.30 8.28 -14.71
C GLU A 349 -59.73 7.74 -14.56
N ARG A 350 -59.87 6.47 -14.15
CA ARG A 350 -61.18 5.82 -13.93
C ARG A 350 -61.95 6.42 -12.74
N LEU A 351 -61.26 6.79 -11.66
CA LEU A 351 -61.87 7.47 -10.52
C LEU A 351 -62.35 8.87 -10.90
N SER A 352 -61.57 9.60 -11.70
CA SER A 352 -61.95 10.92 -12.19
C SER A 352 -63.17 10.85 -13.11
N SER A 353 -63.21 9.90 -14.05
CA SER A 353 -64.37 9.71 -14.92
C SER A 353 -65.63 9.35 -14.11
N LEU A 354 -65.50 8.46 -13.13
CA LEU A 354 -66.62 8.08 -12.25
C LEU A 354 -67.11 9.25 -11.38
N ARG A 355 -66.21 10.12 -10.90
CA ARG A 355 -66.59 11.33 -10.16
C ARG A 355 -67.41 12.30 -11.01
N VAL A 356 -67.04 12.46 -12.28
CA VAL A 356 -67.82 13.27 -13.23
C VAL A 356 -69.21 12.67 -13.43
N GLU A 357 -69.31 11.35 -13.57
CA GLU A 357 -70.58 10.63 -13.68
C GLU A 357 -71.45 10.79 -12.43
N THR A 358 -70.90 10.55 -11.23
CA THR A 358 -71.59 10.75 -9.94
C THR A 358 -72.09 12.19 -9.77
N ALA A 359 -71.28 13.19 -10.14
CA ALA A 359 -71.68 14.60 -10.09
C ALA A 359 -72.83 14.90 -11.07
N GLY A 360 -72.78 14.32 -12.27
CA GLY A 360 -73.87 14.38 -13.25
C GLY A 360 -75.17 13.78 -12.73
N LEU A 361 -75.12 12.58 -12.13
CA LEU A 361 -76.29 11.92 -11.53
C LEU A 361 -76.91 12.76 -10.39
N ARG A 362 -76.07 13.31 -9.49
CA ARG A 362 -76.54 14.23 -8.43
C ARG A 362 -77.21 15.46 -9.00
N ALA A 363 -76.60 16.10 -10.00
CA ALA A 363 -77.19 17.28 -10.65
C ALA A 363 -78.55 16.97 -11.29
N LYS A 364 -78.68 15.82 -11.97
CA LYS A 364 -79.95 15.35 -12.55
C LYS A 364 -81.01 15.15 -11.46
N ILE A 365 -80.70 14.45 -10.37
CA ILE A 365 -81.63 14.24 -9.25
C ILE A 365 -82.08 15.58 -8.63
N THR A 366 -81.16 16.50 -8.37
CA THR A 366 -81.48 17.82 -7.80
C THR A 366 -82.36 18.64 -8.75
N SER A 367 -82.10 18.58 -10.06
CA SER A 367 -82.94 19.26 -11.06
C SER A 367 -84.38 18.73 -11.02
N ILE A 368 -84.56 17.40 -11.02
CA ILE A 368 -85.88 16.76 -10.95
C ILE A 368 -86.60 17.11 -9.65
N ALA A 369 -85.89 17.10 -8.52
CA ALA A 369 -86.46 17.47 -7.22
C ALA A 369 -86.97 18.92 -7.18
N LYS A 370 -86.21 19.86 -7.76
CA LYS A 370 -86.61 21.29 -7.84
C LYS A 370 -87.86 21.47 -8.71
N MET A 371 -87.97 20.73 -9.81
CA MET A 371 -89.14 20.78 -10.71
C MET A 371 -90.38 20.10 -10.13
N ALA A 372 -90.21 19.00 -9.40
CA ALA A 372 -91.33 18.36 -8.70
C ALA A 372 -91.92 19.27 -7.61
N ALA A 373 -91.10 20.17 -7.03
CA ALA A 373 -91.51 21.13 -6.02
C ALA A 373 -92.10 22.45 -6.57
N SER A 374 -91.90 22.77 -7.86
CA SER A 374 -92.48 23.98 -8.46
C SER A 374 -93.98 23.80 -8.72
N SER A 375 -94.80 24.58 -8.02
CA SER A 375 -96.26 24.59 -8.11
C SER A 375 -96.80 25.40 -9.30
N GLY A 376 -95.97 26.22 -9.94
CA GLY A 376 -96.30 27.00 -11.15
C GLY A 376 -96.03 26.17 -12.41
N GLY A 377 -97.03 26.03 -13.28
CA GLY A 377 -97.07 25.14 -14.45
C GLY A 377 -96.07 25.38 -15.58
N GLU A 378 -94.86 25.85 -15.28
CA GLU A 378 -93.75 26.03 -16.21
C GLU A 378 -92.77 24.86 -16.08
N LEU A 379 -93.05 23.77 -16.80
CA LEU A 379 -92.17 22.61 -16.90
C LEU A 379 -91.07 22.88 -17.93
N ALA A 380 -90.01 23.57 -17.53
CA ALA A 380 -88.77 23.65 -18.31
C ALA A 380 -87.81 22.55 -17.84
N LEU A 381 -87.76 21.42 -18.55
CA LEU A 381 -86.79 20.36 -18.30
C LEU A 381 -85.46 20.68 -18.98
N PRO A 382 -84.31 20.49 -18.31
CA PRO A 382 -83.03 20.35 -18.99
C PRO A 382 -83.10 19.20 -20.01
N GLU A 383 -82.48 19.38 -21.18
CA GLU A 383 -82.49 18.40 -22.28
C GLU A 383 -81.97 17.02 -21.84
N ASP A 384 -81.06 16.99 -20.86
CA ASP A 384 -80.43 15.77 -20.32
C ASP A 384 -81.34 14.86 -19.45
N VAL A 385 -82.60 15.26 -19.22
CA VAL A 385 -83.61 14.54 -18.40
C VAL A 385 -84.77 14.02 -19.28
N SER A 386 -84.65 14.09 -20.61
CA SER A 386 -85.70 13.64 -21.52
C SER A 386 -85.86 12.11 -21.51
N SER A 387 -86.98 11.63 -20.97
CA SER A 387 -87.55 10.32 -21.32
C SER A 387 -88.59 10.51 -22.41
N ASP A 388 -88.70 9.57 -23.34
CA ASP A 388 -89.74 9.58 -24.39
C ASP A 388 -91.15 9.68 -23.79
N THR A 389 -91.37 9.04 -22.64
CA THR A 389 -92.63 9.11 -21.88
C THR A 389 -92.93 10.52 -21.39
N ILE A 390 -91.94 11.17 -20.78
CA ILE A 390 -92.05 12.56 -20.30
C ILE A 390 -92.28 13.53 -21.46
N ALA A 391 -91.64 13.31 -22.61
CA ALA A 391 -91.85 14.14 -23.79
C ALA A 391 -93.30 14.06 -24.29
N VAL A 392 -93.85 12.84 -24.40
CA VAL A 392 -95.25 12.63 -24.80
C VAL A 392 -96.23 13.24 -23.79
N LEU A 393 -96.01 13.04 -22.49
CA LEU A 393 -96.87 13.61 -21.44
C LEU A 393 -96.83 15.15 -21.46
N ARG A 394 -95.66 15.77 -21.72
CA ARG A 394 -95.52 17.23 -21.83
C ARG A 394 -96.25 17.79 -23.04
N THR A 395 -96.14 17.16 -24.20
CA THR A 395 -96.87 17.59 -25.41
C THR A 395 -98.36 17.56 -25.16
N ARG A 396 -98.88 16.45 -24.59
CA ARG A 396 -100.30 16.34 -24.23
C ARG A 396 -100.75 17.39 -23.20
N TYR A 397 -99.92 17.68 -22.20
CA TYR A 397 -100.20 18.74 -21.24
C TYR A 397 -100.23 20.13 -21.89
N ALA A 398 -99.30 20.42 -22.80
CA ALA A 398 -99.27 21.69 -23.53
C ALA A 398 -100.50 21.86 -24.42
N ASP A 399 -100.96 20.80 -25.08
CA ASP A 399 -102.20 20.80 -25.87
C ASP A 399 -103.44 21.08 -25.00
N LEU A 400 -103.56 20.39 -23.85
CA LEU A 400 -104.65 20.61 -22.88
C LEU A 400 -104.61 22.02 -22.28
N ARG A 401 -103.42 22.57 -22.03
CA ARG A 401 -103.26 23.94 -21.52
C ARG A 401 -103.69 24.97 -22.56
N LYS A 402 -103.32 24.78 -23.83
CA LYS A 402 -103.76 25.63 -24.94
C LYS A 402 -105.28 25.59 -25.11
N GLU A 403 -105.88 24.41 -24.96
CA GLU A 403 -107.34 24.25 -24.96
C GLU A 403 -107.98 25.00 -23.78
N LEU A 404 -107.44 24.86 -22.57
CA LEU A 404 -107.88 25.61 -21.38
C LEU A 404 -107.85 27.13 -21.59
N GLU A 405 -106.75 27.66 -22.12
CA GLU A 405 -106.61 29.09 -22.42
C GLU A 405 -107.66 29.55 -23.46
N SER A 406 -107.96 28.71 -24.45
CA SER A 406 -109.00 29.00 -25.46
C SER A 406 -110.42 28.97 -24.90
N ILE A 407 -110.73 28.01 -24.01
CA ILE A 407 -112.04 27.90 -23.35
C ILE A 407 -112.24 29.05 -22.36
N ALA A 408 -111.20 29.39 -21.59
CA ALA A 408 -111.22 30.49 -20.64
C ALA A 408 -111.50 31.83 -21.34
N ALA A 409 -110.83 32.09 -22.47
CA ALA A 409 -111.03 33.31 -23.25
C ALA A 409 -112.45 33.44 -23.83
N ARG A 410 -113.11 32.32 -24.14
CA ARG A 410 -114.43 32.32 -24.81
C ARG A 410 -115.62 32.20 -23.84
N TYR A 411 -115.49 31.41 -22.77
CA TYR A 411 -116.61 31.04 -21.89
C TYR A 411 -116.39 31.39 -20.41
N GLY A 412 -115.19 31.83 -20.04
CA GLY A 412 -114.83 32.13 -18.66
C GLY A 412 -114.55 30.89 -17.80
N PRO A 413 -114.00 31.09 -16.58
CA PRO A 413 -113.47 30.01 -15.74
C PRO A 413 -114.52 29.15 -15.02
N GLN A 414 -115.81 29.52 -15.03
CA GLN A 414 -116.87 28.75 -14.37
C GLN A 414 -117.61 27.78 -15.31
N HIS A 415 -117.28 27.78 -16.61
CA HIS A 415 -117.97 26.95 -17.58
C HIS A 415 -117.66 25.45 -17.37
N PRO A 416 -118.64 24.52 -17.48
CA PRO A 416 -118.40 23.09 -17.23
C PRO A 416 -117.26 22.48 -18.05
N ARG A 417 -117.12 22.89 -19.33
CA ARG A 417 -116.01 22.44 -20.20
C ARG A 417 -114.63 22.92 -19.73
N TYR A 418 -114.55 24.08 -19.07
CA TYR A 418 -113.30 24.56 -18.47
C TYR A 418 -112.91 23.68 -17.27
N ILE A 419 -113.88 23.35 -16.41
CA ILE A 419 -113.67 22.49 -15.23
C ILE A 419 -113.23 21.08 -15.66
N GLU A 420 -113.85 20.52 -16.70
CA GLU A 420 -113.47 19.22 -17.27
C GLU A 420 -112.04 19.24 -17.83
N ALA A 421 -111.71 20.21 -18.69
CA ALA A 421 -110.35 20.36 -19.23
C ALA A 421 -109.31 20.62 -18.12
N GLN A 422 -109.70 21.32 -17.05
CA GLN A 422 -108.84 21.59 -15.89
C GLN A 422 -108.57 20.30 -15.10
N SER A 423 -109.59 19.46 -14.93
CA SER A 423 -109.44 18.13 -14.33
C SER A 423 -108.52 17.25 -15.15
N GLN A 424 -108.68 17.23 -16.49
CA GLN A 424 -107.79 16.48 -17.38
C GLN A 424 -106.33 16.98 -17.33
N ALA A 425 -106.12 18.30 -17.36
CA ALA A 425 -104.79 18.89 -17.25
C ALA A 425 -104.13 18.61 -15.88
N SER A 426 -104.89 18.66 -14.79
CA SER A 426 -104.37 18.31 -13.45
C SER A 426 -104.06 16.82 -13.31
N GLY A 427 -104.87 15.94 -13.92
CA GLY A 427 -104.59 14.51 -14.04
C GLY A 427 -103.30 14.23 -14.83
N MET A 428 -103.11 14.92 -15.96
CA MET A 428 -101.88 14.82 -16.77
C MET A 428 -100.65 15.32 -15.98
N LEU A 429 -100.77 16.40 -15.21
CA LEU A 429 -99.69 16.86 -14.32
C LEU A 429 -99.34 15.83 -13.24
N ASN A 430 -100.33 15.14 -12.68
CA ASN A 430 -100.07 14.07 -11.71
C ASN A 430 -99.31 12.91 -12.35
N GLN A 431 -99.68 12.49 -13.57
CA GLN A 431 -98.93 11.48 -14.34
C GLN A 431 -97.48 11.90 -14.61
N ILE A 432 -97.25 13.18 -14.97
CA ILE A 432 -95.89 13.71 -15.13
C ILE A 432 -95.11 13.66 -13.82
N ARG A 433 -95.72 14.03 -12.68
CA ARG A 433 -95.06 13.97 -11.36
C ARG A 433 -94.74 12.54 -10.94
N GLU A 434 -95.64 11.59 -11.20
CA GLU A 434 -95.40 10.17 -10.93
C GLU A 434 -94.24 9.64 -11.78
N GLU A 435 -94.19 10.00 -13.05
CA GLU A 435 -93.10 9.60 -13.95
C GLU A 435 -91.77 10.24 -13.52
N LEU A 436 -91.76 11.53 -13.16
CA LEU A 436 -90.57 12.19 -12.59
C LEU A 436 -90.11 11.53 -11.28
N SER A 437 -91.05 11.07 -10.44
CA SER A 437 -90.73 10.32 -9.21
C SER A 437 -90.07 8.98 -9.52
N ARG A 438 -90.57 8.24 -10.53
CA ARG A 438 -89.97 6.98 -11.00
C ARG A 438 -88.58 7.18 -11.60
N ILE A 439 -88.39 8.22 -12.41
CA ILE A 439 -87.08 8.57 -12.97
C ILE A 439 -86.12 8.93 -11.83
N ARG A 440 -86.58 9.73 -10.85
CA ARG A 440 -85.76 10.09 -9.69
C ARG A 440 -85.34 8.87 -8.88
N SER A 441 -86.24 7.91 -8.61
CA SER A 441 -85.87 6.70 -7.86
C SER A 441 -84.90 5.82 -8.64
N ALA A 442 -85.05 5.70 -9.97
CA ALA A 442 -84.08 5.00 -10.82
C ALA A 442 -82.69 5.67 -10.77
N LEU A 443 -82.64 7.00 -10.87
CA LEU A 443 -81.38 7.76 -10.76
C LEU A 443 -80.74 7.67 -9.37
N GLN A 444 -81.54 7.57 -8.30
CA GLN A 444 -81.02 7.36 -6.94
C GLN A 444 -80.31 6.01 -6.82
N VAL A 445 -80.88 4.95 -7.39
CA VAL A 445 -80.23 3.62 -7.42
C VAL A 445 -78.90 3.67 -8.20
N GLU A 446 -78.87 4.35 -9.35
CA GLU A 446 -77.62 4.51 -10.11
C GLU A 446 -76.60 5.38 -9.35
N LEU A 447 -77.05 6.43 -8.66
CA LEU A 447 -76.19 7.25 -7.81
C LEU A 447 -75.57 6.42 -6.69
N ASP A 448 -76.35 5.62 -5.98
CA ASP A 448 -75.86 4.76 -4.90
C ASP A 448 -74.83 3.74 -5.43
N ARG A 449 -75.10 3.15 -6.60
CA ARG A 449 -74.16 2.27 -7.30
C ARG A 449 -72.86 2.99 -7.66
N SER A 450 -72.93 4.20 -8.22
CA SER A 450 -71.77 5.01 -8.56
C SER A 450 -70.94 5.40 -7.33
N LEU A 451 -71.61 5.72 -6.21
CA LEU A 451 -70.94 6.01 -4.94
C LEU A 451 -70.23 4.78 -4.36
N GLN A 452 -70.85 3.60 -4.42
CA GLN A 452 -70.21 2.36 -4.00
C GLN A 452 -68.96 2.06 -4.84
N GLN A 453 -69.03 2.28 -6.15
CA GLN A 453 -67.87 2.16 -7.04
C GLN A 453 -66.79 3.19 -6.71
N GLU A 454 -67.16 4.43 -6.38
CA GLU A 454 -66.20 5.47 -6.00
C GLU A 454 -65.47 5.11 -4.71
N VAL A 455 -66.19 4.59 -3.70
CA VAL A 455 -65.59 4.10 -2.45
C VAL A 455 -64.65 2.93 -2.71
N ALA A 456 -65.06 1.96 -3.54
CA ALA A 456 -64.24 0.81 -3.89
C ALA A 456 -62.95 1.22 -4.62
N LEU A 457 -63.05 2.06 -5.66
CA LEU A 457 -61.88 2.57 -6.39
C LEU A 457 -60.98 3.42 -5.49
N THR A 458 -61.55 4.25 -4.62
CA THR A 458 -60.76 5.05 -3.66
C THR A 458 -60.02 4.15 -2.67
N SER A 459 -60.63 3.07 -2.19
CA SER A 459 -59.97 2.11 -1.30
C SER A 459 -58.81 1.39 -1.97
N ARG A 460 -59.01 0.90 -3.20
CA ARG A 460 -57.97 0.28 -4.03
C ARG A 460 -56.83 1.25 -4.35
N LEU A 461 -57.15 2.52 -4.56
CA LEU A 461 -56.15 3.57 -4.79
C LEU A 461 -55.28 3.82 -3.55
N ARG A 462 -55.86 3.74 -2.34
CA ARG A 462 -55.06 3.83 -1.09
C ARG A 462 -54.13 2.64 -0.96
N GLU A 463 -54.65 1.42 -1.16
CA GLU A 463 -53.85 0.19 -1.12
C GLU A 463 -52.67 0.22 -2.10
N LEU A 464 -52.90 0.66 -3.34
CA LEU A 464 -51.83 0.82 -4.33
C LEU A 464 -50.84 1.93 -3.94
N LYS A 465 -51.29 3.03 -3.33
CA LYS A 465 -50.39 4.08 -2.84
C LYS A 465 -49.51 3.60 -1.69
N ASP A 466 -50.06 2.79 -0.79
CA ASP A 466 -49.30 2.21 0.32
C ASP A 466 -48.26 1.21 -0.23
N THR A 467 -48.64 0.38 -1.21
CA THR A 467 -47.73 -0.51 -1.93
C THR A 467 -46.64 0.26 -2.68
N GLN A 468 -46.97 1.40 -3.28
CA GLN A 468 -45.99 2.28 -3.93
C GLN A 468 -45.00 2.86 -2.93
N ALA A 469 -45.44 3.22 -1.72
CA ALA A 469 -44.56 3.72 -0.68
C ALA A 469 -43.53 2.64 -0.25
N SER A 470 -43.95 1.40 -0.04
CA SER A 470 -43.02 0.29 0.25
C SER A 470 -42.08 -0.02 -0.92
N ASN A 471 -42.57 0.11 -2.16
CA ASN A 471 -41.74 -0.06 -3.34
C ASN A 471 -40.68 1.05 -3.45
N ASN A 472 -41.00 2.29 -3.08
CA ASN A 472 -40.03 3.38 -3.05
C ASN A 472 -38.88 3.11 -2.08
N ASP A 473 -39.16 2.59 -0.88
CA ASP A 473 -38.12 2.19 0.06
C ASP A 473 -37.24 1.05 -0.50
N SER A 474 -37.87 0.11 -1.20
CA SER A 474 -37.17 -0.96 -1.92
C SER A 474 -36.32 -0.43 -3.09
N LEU A 475 -36.76 0.62 -3.79
CA LEU A 475 -35.94 1.27 -4.82
C LEU A 475 -34.72 2.00 -4.26
N VAL A 476 -34.83 2.59 -3.06
CA VAL A 476 -33.70 3.25 -2.40
C VAL A 476 -32.62 2.22 -2.04
N THR A 477 -33.03 1.09 -1.45
CA THR A 477 -32.13 -0.02 -1.11
C THR A 477 -31.55 -0.69 -2.37
N LEU A 478 -32.35 -0.90 -3.42
CA LEU A 478 -31.84 -1.37 -4.70
C LEU A 478 -30.76 -0.43 -5.27
N ARG A 479 -30.98 0.89 -5.28
CA ARG A 479 -29.98 1.86 -5.74
C ARG A 479 -28.73 1.87 -4.88
N GLU A 480 -28.82 1.55 -3.60
CA GLU A 480 -27.66 1.38 -2.74
C GLU A 480 -26.83 0.16 -3.16
N LEU A 481 -27.48 -1.01 -3.34
CA LEU A 481 -26.83 -2.24 -3.81
C LEU A 481 -26.22 -2.06 -5.21
N GLU A 482 -26.91 -1.37 -6.12
CA GLU A 482 -26.38 -1.05 -7.45
C GLU A 482 -25.16 -0.12 -7.38
N ARG A 483 -25.17 0.87 -6.48
CA ARG A 483 -24.01 1.74 -6.26
C ARG A 483 -22.84 0.96 -5.67
N GLU A 484 -23.10 0.03 -4.75
CA GLU A 484 -22.06 -0.85 -4.21
C GLU A 484 -21.45 -1.73 -5.30
N ALA A 485 -22.28 -2.38 -6.12
CA ALA A 485 -21.83 -3.18 -7.26
C ALA A 485 -21.01 -2.33 -8.25
N ALA A 486 -21.46 -1.11 -8.57
CA ALA A 486 -20.72 -0.19 -9.45
C ALA A 486 -19.37 0.24 -8.85
N ALA A 487 -19.30 0.51 -7.54
CA ALA A 487 -18.06 0.85 -6.85
C ALA A 487 -17.07 -0.32 -6.88
N ARG A 488 -17.53 -1.54 -6.58
CA ARG A 488 -16.70 -2.76 -6.67
C ARG A 488 -16.23 -3.02 -8.10
N ARG A 489 -17.08 -2.75 -9.10
CA ARG A 489 -16.72 -2.90 -10.53
C ARG A 489 -15.60 -1.95 -10.92
N SER A 490 -15.69 -0.69 -10.54
CA SER A 490 -14.64 0.32 -10.80
C SER A 490 -13.29 -0.07 -10.19
N VAL A 491 -13.30 -0.58 -8.95
CA VAL A 491 -12.07 -1.07 -8.30
C VAL A 491 -11.50 -2.31 -9.01
N TYR A 492 -12.37 -3.26 -9.40
CA TYR A 492 -11.94 -4.43 -10.17
C TYR A 492 -11.32 -4.05 -11.52
N GLU A 493 -11.99 -3.19 -12.30
CA GLU A 493 -11.54 -2.78 -13.63
C GLU A 493 -10.23 -1.99 -13.57
N SER A 494 -10.09 -1.06 -12.62
CA SER A 494 -8.84 -0.31 -12.43
C SER A 494 -7.67 -1.21 -12.02
N PHE A 495 -7.89 -2.16 -11.11
CA PHE A 495 -6.87 -3.13 -10.72
C PHE A 495 -6.50 -4.11 -11.85
N LEU A 496 -7.49 -4.54 -12.64
CA LEU A 496 -7.28 -5.37 -13.82
C LEU A 496 -6.41 -4.65 -14.86
N LEU A 497 -6.74 -3.38 -15.15
CA LEU A 497 -5.96 -2.56 -16.07
C LEU A 497 -4.53 -2.40 -15.57
N ARG A 498 -4.35 -2.06 -14.29
CA ARG A 498 -3.02 -1.91 -13.67
C ARG A 498 -2.19 -3.19 -13.73
N THR A 499 -2.82 -4.34 -13.48
CA THR A 499 -2.16 -5.65 -13.56
C THR A 499 -1.71 -5.95 -14.99
N ARG A 500 -2.53 -5.63 -16.00
CA ARG A 500 -2.13 -5.78 -17.41
C ARG A 500 -0.98 -4.85 -17.78
N GLU A 501 -1.04 -3.58 -17.40
CA GLU A 501 0.05 -2.63 -17.64
C GLU A 501 1.36 -3.07 -16.98
N THR A 502 1.27 -3.62 -15.77
CA THR A 502 2.42 -4.14 -15.02
C THR A 502 3.03 -5.36 -15.71
N GLY A 503 2.20 -6.34 -16.08
CA GLY A 503 2.67 -7.58 -16.71
C GLY A 503 3.41 -7.32 -18.03
N GLU A 504 2.94 -6.36 -18.83
CA GLU A 504 3.63 -5.96 -20.07
C GLU A 504 4.98 -5.26 -19.79
N GLN A 505 5.11 -4.51 -18.69
CA GLN A 505 6.37 -3.86 -18.29
C GLN A 505 7.40 -4.85 -17.71
N GLU A 506 6.94 -5.84 -16.96
CA GLU A 506 7.79 -6.88 -16.36
C GLU A 506 8.47 -7.74 -17.44
N ALA A 507 7.79 -8.02 -18.55
CA ALA A 507 8.37 -8.74 -19.69
C ALA A 507 9.57 -8.01 -20.34
N ILE A 508 9.67 -6.69 -20.17
CA ILE A 508 10.71 -5.84 -20.77
C ILE A 508 11.93 -5.70 -19.84
N THR A 509 11.81 -6.00 -18.54
CA THR A 509 12.81 -5.65 -17.50
C THR A 509 13.40 -6.88 -16.80
N LEU A 510 13.81 -7.90 -17.55
CA LEU A 510 14.51 -9.06 -16.99
C LEU A 510 16.03 -8.87 -17.07
N ALA A 511 16.66 -8.65 -15.90
CA ALA A 511 18.09 -8.72 -15.59
C ALA A 511 19.08 -7.97 -16.52
N ASN A 512 19.40 -6.72 -16.20
CA ASN A 512 20.46 -5.95 -16.86
C ASN A 512 21.86 -6.16 -16.20
N ILE A 513 22.33 -7.40 -16.16
CA ILE A 513 23.70 -7.74 -15.76
C ILE A 513 24.51 -8.00 -17.02
N GLN A 514 25.57 -7.21 -17.23
CA GLN A 514 26.44 -7.37 -18.38
C GLN A 514 27.86 -7.70 -17.92
N VAL A 515 28.39 -8.81 -18.43
CA VAL A 515 29.81 -9.13 -18.29
C VAL A 515 30.59 -8.16 -19.17
N LEU A 516 31.41 -7.32 -18.56
CA LEU A 516 32.20 -6.30 -19.24
C LEU A 516 33.53 -6.88 -19.72
N SER A 517 34.14 -7.74 -18.91
CA SER A 517 35.37 -8.47 -19.26
C SER A 517 35.40 -9.82 -18.60
N GLU A 518 35.65 -10.87 -19.38
CA GLU A 518 35.94 -12.21 -18.86
C GLU A 518 37.35 -12.27 -18.26
N ALA A 519 37.51 -13.12 -17.25
CA ALA A 519 38.80 -13.37 -16.61
C ALA A 519 39.76 -14.11 -17.56
N ARG A 520 40.99 -13.61 -17.64
CA ARG A 520 42.09 -14.20 -18.41
C ARG A 520 43.19 -14.73 -17.48
N PRO A 521 43.92 -15.78 -17.86
CA PRO A 521 45.04 -16.29 -17.06
C PRO A 521 46.14 -15.21 -16.89
N PRO A 522 46.51 -14.86 -15.64
CA PRO A 522 47.53 -13.85 -15.38
C PRO A 522 48.94 -14.37 -15.71
N LEU A 523 49.81 -13.48 -16.19
CA LEU A 523 51.20 -13.81 -16.55
C LEU A 523 52.12 -13.86 -15.33
N ASP A 524 51.90 -12.99 -14.35
CA ASP A 524 52.73 -12.85 -13.15
C ASP A 524 51.96 -13.31 -11.89
N PRO A 525 52.63 -14.02 -10.95
CA PRO A 525 52.03 -14.39 -9.68
C PRO A 525 51.91 -13.17 -8.74
N VAL A 526 50.87 -13.16 -7.92
CA VAL A 526 50.61 -12.17 -6.87
C VAL A 526 51.30 -12.61 -5.57
N GLY A 527 51.86 -11.65 -4.84
CA GLY A 527 52.52 -11.85 -3.55
C GLY A 527 53.90 -11.20 -3.45
N PRO A 528 54.51 -11.18 -2.25
CA PRO A 528 55.84 -10.61 -2.07
C PRO A 528 56.85 -11.34 -2.96
N SER A 529 57.57 -10.59 -3.79
CA SER A 529 58.57 -11.21 -4.67
C SER A 529 59.60 -11.96 -3.81
N ARG A 530 60.01 -13.14 -4.27
CA ARG A 530 61.01 -13.95 -3.54
C ARG A 530 62.29 -13.17 -3.22
N LYS A 531 62.62 -12.19 -4.06
CA LYS A 531 63.74 -11.25 -3.87
C LYS A 531 63.53 -10.33 -2.66
N VAL A 532 62.33 -9.82 -2.45
CA VAL A 532 61.98 -8.96 -1.29
C VAL A 532 62.05 -9.76 0.01
N ILE A 533 61.55 -11.01 0.04
CA ILE A 533 61.64 -11.86 1.23
C ILE A 533 63.11 -12.22 1.54
N ALA A 534 63.89 -12.56 0.51
CA ALA A 534 65.33 -12.82 0.68
C ALA A 534 66.08 -11.58 1.20
N LEU A 535 65.74 -10.38 0.72
CA LEU A 535 66.30 -9.13 1.21
C LEU A 535 65.90 -8.85 2.67
N GLY A 536 64.64 -9.12 3.03
CA GLY A 536 64.19 -9.07 4.43
C GLY A 536 64.97 -10.02 5.33
N GLY A 537 65.25 -11.24 4.85
CA GLY A 537 66.12 -12.21 5.53
C GLY A 537 67.55 -11.71 5.72
N LEU A 538 68.12 -11.03 4.72
CA LEU A 538 69.44 -10.39 4.83
C LEU A 538 69.46 -9.29 5.90
N ILE A 539 68.44 -8.42 5.92
CA ILE A 539 68.32 -7.33 6.90
C ILE A 539 68.14 -7.89 8.32
N ALA A 540 67.26 -8.88 8.47
CA ALA A 540 67.04 -9.54 9.76
C ALA A 540 68.30 -10.27 10.26
N GLY A 541 69.01 -10.98 9.37
CA GLY A 541 70.27 -11.66 9.68
C GLY A 541 71.40 -10.69 10.06
N PHE A 542 71.42 -9.50 9.46
CA PHE A 542 72.33 -8.42 9.85
C PHE A 542 72.00 -7.89 11.26
N GLY A 543 70.72 -7.61 11.55
CA GLY A 543 70.29 -7.15 12.88
C GLY A 543 70.63 -8.16 13.99
N ILE A 544 70.36 -9.45 13.76
CA ILE A 544 70.73 -10.54 14.68
C ILE A 544 72.26 -10.61 14.84
N GLY A 545 73.01 -10.40 13.76
CA GLY A 545 74.47 -10.33 13.77
C GLY A 545 75.03 -9.25 14.68
N VAL A 546 74.45 -8.05 14.63
CA VAL A 546 74.84 -6.92 15.49
C VAL A 546 74.57 -7.26 16.96
N LEU A 547 73.41 -7.84 17.28
CA LEU A 547 73.06 -8.25 18.65
C LEU A 547 74.00 -9.35 19.18
N LEU A 548 74.29 -10.37 18.37
CA LEU A 548 75.22 -11.45 18.75
C LEU A 548 76.65 -10.92 18.91
N ALA A 549 77.10 -10.01 18.05
CA ALA A 549 78.41 -9.39 18.14
C ALA A 549 78.57 -8.58 19.44
N LEU A 550 77.55 -7.81 19.82
CA LEU A 550 77.54 -7.05 21.07
C LEU A 550 77.53 -7.98 22.29
N GLY A 551 76.66 -9.00 22.32
CA GLY A 551 76.56 -9.94 23.45
C GLY A 551 77.80 -10.82 23.65
N LEU A 552 78.39 -11.34 22.57
CA LEU A 552 79.62 -12.12 22.63
C LEU A 552 80.83 -11.29 23.06
N ASN A 553 80.84 -9.98 22.77
CA ASN A 553 81.94 -9.11 23.20
C ASN A 553 81.75 -8.65 24.66
N LEU A 554 80.52 -8.41 25.09
CA LEU A 554 80.21 -8.09 26.50
C LEU A 554 80.59 -9.25 27.44
N THR A 555 80.29 -10.49 27.06
CA THR A 555 80.66 -11.69 27.83
C THR A 555 82.16 -11.91 27.90
N ARG A 556 82.91 -11.60 26.82
CA ARG A 556 84.38 -11.63 26.83
C ARG A 556 84.98 -10.54 27.73
N LEU A 557 84.34 -9.38 27.83
CA LEU A 557 84.75 -8.29 28.73
C LEU A 557 84.44 -8.63 30.20
N TRP A 558 83.33 -9.29 30.48
CA TRP A 558 82.99 -9.80 31.82
C TRP A 558 83.98 -10.88 32.29
N LYS A 559 84.29 -11.86 31.44
CA LYS A 559 85.24 -12.94 31.78
C LYS A 559 86.65 -12.40 32.05
N ARG A 560 87.10 -11.38 31.31
CA ARG A 560 88.37 -10.67 31.59
C ARG A 560 88.40 -9.91 32.92
N ARG A 561 87.23 -9.53 33.48
CA ARG A 561 87.17 -8.90 34.81
C ARG A 561 87.22 -9.94 35.93
N GLU A 562 86.60 -11.09 35.74
CA GLU A 562 86.69 -12.22 36.69
C GLU A 562 88.12 -12.75 36.79
N ASP A 563 88.81 -12.93 35.65
CA ASP A 563 90.22 -13.34 35.61
C ASP A 563 91.21 -12.28 36.15
N ALA A 564 90.75 -11.04 36.37
CA ALA A 564 91.54 -9.95 36.95
C ALA A 564 91.27 -9.73 38.45
N GLN A 565 90.32 -10.46 39.02
CA GLN A 565 89.97 -10.43 40.45
C GLN A 565 90.29 -11.73 41.20
N ALA A 566 90.62 -12.81 40.48
CA ALA A 566 91.29 -14.00 41.01
C ALA A 566 92.81 -13.82 40.97
#